data_AF-A0PEN1-F1
#
_entry.id   AF-A0PEN1-F1
#
_cell.length_a   1.000
_cell.length_b   1.000
_cell.length_c   1.000
_cell.angle_alpha   90.00
_cell.angle_beta   90.00
_cell.angle_gamma   90.00
#
_symmetry.space_group_name_H-M   'P 1'
#
loop_
_entity.id
_entity.type
_entity.pdbx_description
1 polymer ?
#
loop_
_entity_poly.entity_id
_entity_poly.type
_entity_poly.pdbx_seq_one_letter_code
_entity_poly.pdbx_strand_id
1 'polypeptide(L)'
;DTTYGWWAGNSGVANRSGKFIAAHVAHAGLIVFWAGAFTLFELSRFDPSVPMGQQPLIALPHLATLGIGSDADGVLMGDTKPVLAIAIVHLVSSMVLAAGGLLHSLLLPGNLEESEIAKARKFNIEWDNPDKLTFILGHHLIILGFAVILLVEWARVHGVYDPAIGAVRQVEYDLNLAEIWNHQTDFLLIDDLEDVMGGHAFLAFVLITGGAWHIATKQVGEYTKFKGKGLLSAEAVLSWSLAGIG
;
A
#
# COMPACT_ATOMS: atom_id res chain seq x y z
N ASP A 1 -14.79 -30.23 -11.13
CA ASP A 1 -15.12 -28.81 -10.95
C ASP A 1 -15.93 -28.60 -9.69
N THR A 2 -15.52 -27.63 -8.88
CA THR A 2 -16.26 -27.21 -7.68
C THR A 2 -17.27 -26.15 -8.10
N THR A 3 -18.54 -26.34 -7.74
CA THR A 3 -19.62 -25.39 -8.05
C THR A 3 -19.92 -24.54 -6.81
N TYR A 4 -19.79 -23.23 -6.92
CA TYR A 4 -20.10 -22.29 -5.83
C TYR A 4 -21.50 -21.70 -6.00
N GLY A 5 -22.23 -21.53 -4.90
CA GLY A 5 -23.48 -20.74 -4.89
C GLY A 5 -23.20 -19.26 -5.10
N TRP A 6 -24.23 -18.47 -5.46
CA TRP A 6 -24.07 -17.03 -5.74
C TRP A 6 -23.50 -16.23 -4.55
N TRP A 7 -23.78 -16.67 -3.33
CA TRP A 7 -23.24 -16.09 -2.08
C TRP A 7 -21.72 -16.26 -1.92
N ALA A 8 -21.10 -17.20 -2.65
CA ALA A 8 -19.65 -17.41 -2.74
C ALA A 8 -19.13 -17.17 -4.18
N GLY A 9 -19.79 -16.30 -4.95
CA GLY A 9 -19.42 -16.05 -6.35
C GLY A 9 -17.95 -15.68 -6.54
N ASN A 10 -17.37 -14.94 -5.59
CA ASN A 10 -15.96 -14.53 -5.63
C ASN A 10 -14.98 -15.71 -5.45
N SER A 11 -15.36 -16.81 -4.80
CA SER A 11 -14.52 -18.02 -4.74
C SER A 11 -14.21 -18.57 -6.13
N GLY A 12 -15.09 -18.32 -7.11
CA GLY A 12 -14.86 -18.68 -8.50
C GLY A 12 -13.76 -17.89 -9.20
N VAL A 13 -13.22 -16.79 -8.66
CA VAL A 13 -12.14 -16.03 -9.31
C VAL A 13 -10.74 -16.57 -8.99
N ALA A 14 -10.59 -17.37 -7.93
CA ALA A 14 -9.29 -17.84 -7.45
C ALA A 14 -8.50 -18.61 -8.51
N ASN A 15 -9.17 -19.39 -9.36
CA ASN A 15 -8.54 -20.16 -10.45
C ASN A 15 -8.56 -19.45 -11.81
N ARG A 16 -8.94 -18.16 -11.85
CA ARG A 16 -9.05 -17.35 -13.08
C ARG A 16 -8.15 -16.12 -12.94
N SER A 17 -6.86 -16.29 -13.22
CA SER A 17 -5.82 -15.26 -12.99
C SER A 17 -6.16 -13.89 -13.59
N GLY A 18 -6.76 -13.83 -14.79
CA GLY A 18 -7.19 -12.58 -15.40
C GLY A 18 -8.33 -11.90 -14.63
N LYS A 19 -9.32 -12.67 -14.16
CA LYS A 19 -10.42 -12.16 -13.32
C LYS A 19 -9.98 -11.83 -11.90
N PHE A 20 -9.01 -12.57 -11.37
CA PHE A 20 -8.38 -12.30 -10.08
C PHE A 20 -7.71 -10.92 -10.09
N ILE A 21 -6.91 -10.61 -11.13
CA ILE A 21 -6.30 -9.28 -11.32
C ILE A 21 -7.38 -8.21 -11.47
N ALA A 22 -8.40 -8.47 -12.30
CA ALA A 22 -9.49 -7.52 -12.51
C ALA A 22 -10.16 -7.10 -11.19
N ALA A 23 -10.47 -8.08 -10.33
CA ALA A 23 -11.10 -7.83 -9.03
C ALA A 23 -10.23 -6.96 -8.12
N HIS A 24 -8.93 -7.26 -8.01
CA HIS A 24 -8.01 -6.52 -7.15
C HIS A 24 -7.73 -5.10 -7.67
N VAL A 25 -7.56 -4.94 -8.98
CA VAL A 25 -7.35 -3.61 -9.59
C VAL A 25 -8.60 -2.74 -9.47
N ALA A 26 -9.79 -3.32 -9.68
CA ALA A 26 -11.06 -2.59 -9.48
C ALA A 26 -11.24 -2.19 -8.01
N HIS A 27 -10.92 -3.09 -7.07
CA HIS A 27 -10.99 -2.78 -5.64
C HIS A 27 -9.99 -1.70 -5.23
N ALA A 28 -8.75 -1.73 -5.73
CA ALA A 28 -7.79 -0.65 -5.55
C ALA A 28 -8.32 0.68 -6.11
N GLY A 29 -9.02 0.65 -7.25
CA GLY A 29 -9.74 1.81 -7.79
C GLY A 29 -10.76 2.40 -6.82
N LEU A 30 -11.53 1.56 -6.09
CA LEU A 30 -12.48 2.02 -5.08
C LEU A 30 -11.78 2.70 -3.89
N ILE A 31 -10.65 2.14 -3.42
CA ILE A 31 -9.86 2.73 -2.32
C ILE A 31 -9.33 4.11 -2.73
N VAL A 32 -8.74 4.21 -3.92
CA VAL A 32 -8.19 5.48 -4.44
C VAL A 32 -9.30 6.50 -4.71
N PHE A 33 -10.46 6.04 -5.20
CA PHE A 33 -11.64 6.90 -5.38
C PHE A 33 -12.11 7.48 -4.05
N TRP A 34 -12.22 6.62 -3.02
CA TRP A 34 -12.59 7.05 -1.67
C TRP A 34 -11.62 8.10 -1.14
N ALA A 35 -10.31 7.89 -1.27
CA ALA A 35 -9.30 8.84 -0.79
C ALA A 35 -9.49 10.23 -1.43
N GLY A 36 -9.69 10.30 -2.75
CA GLY A 36 -9.94 11.56 -3.44
C GLY A 36 -11.29 12.19 -3.11
N ALA A 37 -12.38 11.42 -3.21
CA ALA A 37 -13.73 11.90 -2.98
C ALA A 37 -13.95 12.38 -1.54
N PHE A 38 -13.45 11.62 -0.56
CA PHE A 38 -13.62 11.93 0.85
C PHE A 38 -12.76 13.14 1.27
N THR A 39 -11.57 13.29 0.70
CA THR A 39 -10.76 14.51 0.90
C THR A 39 -11.50 15.77 0.41
N LEU A 40 -12.12 15.73 -0.77
CA LEU A 40 -12.93 16.85 -1.27
C LEU A 40 -14.16 17.10 -0.40
N PHE A 41 -14.81 16.03 0.05
CA PHE A 41 -15.97 16.12 0.93
C PHE A 41 -15.60 16.82 2.25
N GLU A 42 -14.53 16.39 2.91
CA GLU A 42 -14.03 17.02 4.13
C GLU A 42 -13.66 18.49 3.88
N LEU A 43 -12.92 18.76 2.80
CA LEU A 43 -12.52 20.13 2.46
C LEU A 43 -13.73 21.06 2.24
N SER A 44 -14.82 20.56 1.66
CA SER A 44 -16.05 21.33 1.44
C SER A 44 -16.83 21.67 2.72
N ARG A 45 -16.50 21.00 3.82
CA ARG A 45 -17.20 21.07 5.11
C ARG A 45 -16.31 21.61 6.22
N PHE A 46 -15.01 21.77 5.95
CA PHE A 46 -14.01 22.19 6.91
C PHE A 46 -14.29 23.61 7.42
N ASP A 47 -14.35 23.75 8.74
CA ASP A 47 -14.46 25.05 9.41
C ASP A 47 -13.12 25.38 10.09
N PRO A 48 -12.34 26.35 9.59
CA PRO A 48 -11.05 26.70 10.19
C PRO A 48 -11.18 27.36 11.57
N SER A 49 -12.37 27.78 11.99
CA SER A 49 -12.60 28.33 13.34
C SER A 49 -12.72 27.26 14.42
N VAL A 50 -12.85 25.99 14.03
CA VAL A 50 -12.99 24.85 14.94
C VAL A 50 -11.74 23.96 14.85
N PRO A 51 -11.13 23.53 15.97
CA PRO A 51 -9.99 22.61 15.93
C PRO A 51 -10.30 21.33 15.13
N MET A 52 -9.35 20.85 14.32
CA MET A 52 -9.56 19.65 13.48
C MET A 52 -10.02 18.42 14.28
N GLY A 53 -9.46 18.20 15.47
CA GLY A 53 -9.83 17.08 16.33
C GLY A 53 -11.24 17.14 16.92
N GLN A 54 -11.96 18.26 16.74
CA GLN A 54 -13.37 18.42 17.13
C GLN A 54 -14.33 18.34 15.93
N GLN A 55 -13.79 18.16 14.73
CA GLN A 55 -14.56 17.95 13.50
C GLN A 55 -14.45 16.47 13.09
N PRO A 56 -15.46 15.91 12.41
CA PRO A 56 -15.43 14.52 11.94
C PRO A 56 -14.54 14.37 10.69
N LEU A 57 -13.24 14.68 10.83
CA LEU A 57 -12.25 14.67 9.77
C LEU A 57 -11.34 13.45 9.94
N ILE A 58 -11.01 12.81 8.82
CA ILE A 58 -10.05 11.71 8.76
C ILE A 58 -8.99 11.99 7.69
N ALA A 59 -9.32 12.48 6.50
CA ALA A 59 -8.36 12.70 5.43
C ALA A 59 -7.52 13.97 5.64
N LEU A 60 -8.14 15.10 6.00
CA LEU A 60 -7.42 16.37 6.19
C LEU A 60 -6.36 16.31 7.30
N PRO A 61 -6.61 15.69 8.48
CA PRO A 61 -5.58 15.51 9.50
C PRO A 61 -4.38 14.70 8.99
N HIS A 62 -4.59 13.64 8.19
CA HIS A 62 -3.48 12.86 7.62
C HIS A 62 -2.64 13.65 6.61
N LEU A 63 -3.25 14.59 5.88
CA LEU A 63 -2.49 15.51 5.01
C LEU A 63 -1.75 16.56 5.84
N ALA A 64 -2.38 17.08 6.89
CA ALA A 64 -1.77 18.04 7.80
C ALA A 64 -0.54 17.47 8.52
N THR A 65 -0.55 16.19 8.93
CA THR A 65 0.64 15.55 9.53
C THR A 65 1.81 15.49 8.54
N LEU A 66 1.54 15.35 7.24
CA LEU A 66 2.55 15.43 6.18
C LEU A 66 2.97 16.87 5.85
N GLY A 67 2.50 17.87 6.60
CA GLY A 67 2.73 19.29 6.37
C GLY A 67 1.93 19.88 5.19
N ILE A 68 1.11 19.07 4.54
CA ILE A 68 0.36 19.44 3.34
C ILE A 68 -0.85 20.28 3.73
N GLY A 69 -1.01 21.43 3.08
CA GLY A 69 -2.09 22.37 3.35
C GLY A 69 -1.69 23.54 4.25
N SER A 70 -0.46 23.53 4.77
CA SER A 70 0.08 24.63 5.57
C SER A 70 0.38 25.85 4.69
N ASP A 71 0.02 27.04 5.14
CA ASP A 71 0.42 28.29 4.47
C ASP A 71 1.83 28.76 4.91
N ALA A 72 2.26 29.91 4.37
CA ALA A 72 3.57 30.49 4.66
C ALA A 72 3.75 30.93 6.13
N ASP A 73 2.65 31.13 6.86
CA ASP A 73 2.64 31.49 8.28
C ASP A 73 2.52 30.25 9.19
N GLY A 74 2.49 29.03 8.60
CA GLY A 74 2.40 27.76 9.32
C GLY A 74 0.98 27.38 9.75
N VAL A 75 -0.05 28.08 9.25
CA VAL A 75 -1.44 27.74 9.56
C VAL A 75 -1.85 26.51 8.78
N LEU A 76 -2.19 25.44 9.51
CA LEU A 76 -2.69 24.20 8.91
C LEU A 76 -4.01 24.46 8.16
N MET A 77 -4.07 24.00 6.92
CA MET A 77 -5.16 24.27 5.96
C MET A 77 -5.32 25.76 5.60
N GLY A 78 -4.30 26.57 5.78
CA GLY A 78 -4.24 27.95 5.28
C GLY A 78 -4.08 28.02 3.76
N ASP A 79 -3.38 27.07 3.12
CA ASP A 79 -3.31 26.92 1.66
C ASP A 79 -3.86 25.56 1.23
N THR A 80 -5.11 25.53 0.76
CA THR A 80 -5.80 24.29 0.39
C THR A 80 -5.51 23.81 -1.04
N LYS A 81 -4.71 24.54 -1.84
CA LYS A 81 -4.41 24.15 -3.23
C LYS A 81 -3.69 22.80 -3.33
N PRO A 82 -2.66 22.49 -2.51
CA PRO A 82 -2.01 21.18 -2.55
C PRO A 82 -2.96 20.04 -2.16
N VAL A 83 -3.84 20.28 -1.19
CA VAL A 83 -4.89 19.32 -0.77
C VAL A 83 -5.84 19.01 -1.93
N LEU A 84 -6.32 20.06 -2.61
CA LEU A 84 -7.16 19.92 -3.79
C LEU A 84 -6.45 19.15 -4.91
N ALA A 85 -5.17 19.45 -5.16
CA ALA A 85 -4.38 18.74 -6.17
C ALA A 85 -4.26 17.24 -5.87
N ILE A 86 -3.98 16.87 -4.62
CA ILE A 86 -3.90 15.46 -4.19
C ILE A 86 -5.24 14.77 -4.38
N ALA A 87 -6.34 15.41 -3.96
CA ALA A 87 -7.66 14.82 -4.11
C ALA A 87 -8.02 14.57 -5.59
N ILE A 88 -7.70 15.52 -6.47
CA ILE A 88 -7.89 15.38 -7.92
C ILE A 88 -7.01 14.26 -8.50
N VAL A 89 -5.73 14.20 -8.11
CA VAL A 89 -4.82 13.13 -8.55
C VAL A 89 -5.38 11.76 -8.17
N HIS A 90 -5.92 11.60 -6.96
CA HIS A 90 -6.56 10.37 -6.53
C HIS A 90 -7.80 10.06 -7.38
N LEU A 91 -8.72 11.01 -7.56
CA LEU A 91 -9.91 10.80 -8.38
C LEU A 91 -9.58 10.39 -9.82
N VAL A 92 -8.65 11.08 -10.48
CA VAL A 92 -8.23 10.75 -11.84
C VAL A 92 -7.56 9.37 -11.89
N SER A 93 -6.68 9.08 -10.94
CA SER A 93 -6.01 7.77 -10.84
C SER A 93 -7.01 6.63 -10.63
N SER A 94 -8.07 6.85 -9.84
CA SER A 94 -9.12 5.85 -9.65
C SER A 94 -9.86 5.51 -10.94
N MET A 95 -10.03 6.47 -11.85
CA MET A 95 -10.65 6.21 -13.16
C MET A 95 -9.75 5.30 -14.00
N VAL A 96 -8.44 5.51 -13.96
CA VAL A 96 -7.46 4.68 -14.68
C VAL A 96 -7.48 3.25 -14.12
N LEU A 97 -7.50 3.09 -12.79
CA LEU A 97 -7.60 1.79 -12.14
C LEU A 97 -8.93 1.09 -12.47
N ALA A 98 -10.06 1.81 -12.41
CA ALA A 98 -11.37 1.27 -12.78
C ALA A 98 -11.41 0.82 -14.25
N ALA A 99 -10.84 1.61 -15.17
CA ALA A 99 -10.73 1.25 -16.57
C ALA A 99 -9.88 -0.01 -16.76
N GLY A 100 -8.74 -0.13 -16.06
CA GLY A 100 -7.93 -1.36 -16.05
C GLY A 100 -8.70 -2.57 -15.51
N GLY A 101 -9.41 -2.43 -14.39
CA GLY A 101 -10.24 -3.48 -13.83
C GLY A 101 -11.34 -3.95 -14.80
N LEU A 102 -12.04 -3.02 -15.44
CA LEU A 102 -13.06 -3.33 -16.44
C LEU A 102 -12.48 -3.96 -17.70
N LEU A 103 -11.32 -3.49 -18.19
CA LEU A 103 -10.61 -4.08 -19.32
C LEU A 103 -10.31 -5.56 -19.07
N HIS A 104 -9.71 -5.88 -17.91
CA HIS A 104 -9.40 -7.26 -17.52
C HIS A 104 -10.65 -8.11 -17.26
N SER A 105 -11.74 -7.48 -16.78
CA SER A 105 -13.00 -8.17 -16.48
C SER A 105 -13.85 -8.45 -17.73
N LEU A 106 -13.85 -7.57 -18.73
CA LEU A 106 -14.81 -7.63 -19.84
C LEU A 106 -14.18 -8.04 -21.17
N LEU A 107 -12.94 -7.61 -21.45
CA LEU A 107 -12.35 -7.72 -22.78
C LEU A 107 -11.19 -8.72 -22.85
N LEU A 108 -10.46 -8.92 -21.74
CA LEU A 108 -9.33 -9.84 -21.71
C LEU A 108 -9.72 -11.26 -21.25
N PRO A 109 -8.93 -12.28 -21.62
CA PRO A 109 -9.15 -13.66 -21.20
C PRO A 109 -9.31 -13.81 -19.69
N GLY A 110 -10.20 -14.71 -19.26
CA GLY A 110 -10.43 -14.96 -17.84
C GLY A 110 -9.23 -15.62 -17.15
N ASN A 111 -8.47 -16.42 -17.89
CA ASN A 111 -7.20 -16.98 -17.47
C ASN A 111 -6.07 -16.41 -18.36
N LEU A 112 -5.02 -15.89 -17.74
CA LEU A 112 -3.89 -15.31 -18.47
C LEU A 112 -3.09 -16.34 -19.28
N GLU A 113 -3.18 -17.62 -18.95
CA GLU A 113 -2.58 -18.70 -19.75
C GLU A 113 -3.14 -18.75 -21.17
N GLU A 114 -4.41 -18.38 -21.35
CA GLU A 114 -5.12 -18.34 -22.64
C GLU A 114 -4.80 -17.08 -23.45
N SER A 115 -3.99 -16.16 -22.90
CA SER A 115 -3.64 -14.93 -23.60
C SER A 115 -2.78 -15.23 -24.83
N GLU A 116 -3.08 -14.57 -25.96
CA GLU A 116 -2.24 -14.60 -27.17
C GLU A 116 -0.87 -13.94 -26.91
N ILE A 117 -0.79 -13.02 -25.95
CA ILE A 117 0.43 -12.28 -25.61
C ILE A 117 1.33 -13.13 -24.72
N ALA A 118 2.49 -13.54 -25.25
CA ALA A 118 3.46 -14.37 -24.52
C ALA A 118 3.93 -13.76 -23.19
N LYS A 119 4.04 -12.43 -23.11
CA LYS A 119 4.37 -11.72 -21.86
C LYS A 119 3.25 -11.84 -20.83
N ALA A 120 1.98 -11.78 -21.23
CA ALA A 120 0.84 -11.88 -20.32
C ALA A 120 0.74 -13.27 -19.68
N ARG A 121 1.04 -14.33 -20.43
CA ARG A 121 1.07 -15.72 -19.91
C ARG A 121 2.04 -15.90 -18.73
N LYS A 122 3.12 -15.10 -18.65
CA LYS A 122 4.07 -15.14 -17.52
C LYS A 122 3.44 -14.73 -16.19
N PHE A 123 2.37 -13.92 -16.23
CA PHE A 123 1.64 -13.45 -15.06
C PHE A 123 0.49 -14.38 -14.64
N ASN A 124 0.31 -15.53 -15.31
CA ASN A 124 -0.64 -16.54 -14.84
C ASN A 124 -0.26 -17.02 -13.44
N ILE A 125 -1.21 -17.10 -12.52
CA ILE A 125 -0.98 -17.49 -11.13
C ILE A 125 -1.11 -19.01 -11.01
N GLU A 126 -0.14 -19.64 -10.33
CA GLU A 126 -0.16 -21.05 -9.96
C GLU A 126 0.02 -21.13 -8.45
N TRP A 127 -1.05 -21.43 -7.72
CA TRP A 127 -1.05 -21.35 -6.26
C TRP A 127 -0.11 -22.35 -5.60
N ASP A 128 0.13 -23.50 -6.21
CA ASP A 128 1.03 -24.54 -5.70
C ASP A 128 2.50 -24.37 -6.15
N ASN A 129 2.81 -23.28 -6.87
CA ASN A 129 4.15 -22.95 -7.34
C ASN A 129 4.81 -21.90 -6.42
N PRO A 130 5.63 -22.31 -5.43
CA PRO A 130 6.23 -21.39 -4.48
C PRO A 130 7.20 -20.40 -5.13
N ASP A 131 7.89 -20.80 -6.20
CA ASP A 131 8.83 -19.93 -6.92
C ASP A 131 8.12 -18.78 -7.64
N LYS A 132 6.90 -19.04 -8.14
CA LYS A 132 6.09 -18.00 -8.78
C LYS A 132 5.48 -17.05 -7.74
N LEU A 133 5.00 -17.56 -6.62
CA LEU A 133 4.43 -16.72 -5.56
C LEU A 133 5.50 -15.85 -4.88
N THR A 134 6.69 -16.38 -4.59
CA THR A 134 7.80 -15.58 -4.04
C THR A 134 8.26 -14.50 -5.02
N PHE A 135 8.27 -14.79 -6.32
CA PHE A 135 8.62 -13.80 -7.33
C PHE A 135 7.62 -12.63 -7.36
N ILE A 136 6.32 -12.91 -7.23
CA ILE A 136 5.27 -11.87 -7.12
C ILE A 136 5.45 -11.09 -5.81
N LEU A 137 5.62 -11.78 -4.68
CA LEU A 137 5.85 -11.16 -3.37
C LEU A 137 7.04 -10.19 -3.41
N GLY A 138 8.16 -10.61 -4.00
CA GLY A 138 9.37 -9.79 -4.04
C GLY A 138 9.18 -8.46 -4.79
N HIS A 139 8.39 -8.44 -5.88
CA HIS A 139 8.04 -7.18 -6.56
C HIS A 139 7.19 -6.26 -5.69
N HIS A 140 6.24 -6.81 -4.94
CA HIS A 140 5.41 -6.01 -4.03
C HIS A 140 6.24 -5.44 -2.88
N LEU A 141 7.16 -6.22 -2.31
CA LEU A 141 8.09 -5.73 -1.27
C LEU A 141 8.96 -4.57 -1.77
N ILE A 142 9.48 -4.65 -2.99
CA ILE A 142 10.25 -3.54 -3.58
C ILE A 142 9.38 -2.29 -3.75
N ILE A 143 8.14 -2.43 -4.24
CA ILE A 143 7.21 -1.30 -4.40
C ILE A 143 6.89 -0.66 -3.04
N LEU A 144 6.64 -1.48 -2.01
CA LEU A 144 6.44 -0.98 -0.64
C LEU A 144 7.69 -0.26 -0.11
N GLY A 145 8.87 -0.81 -0.34
CA GLY A 145 10.13 -0.16 0.04
C GLY A 145 10.31 1.22 -0.61
N PHE A 146 9.98 1.36 -1.90
CA PHE A 146 9.97 2.67 -2.56
C PHE A 146 8.97 3.64 -1.95
N ALA A 147 7.76 3.18 -1.59
CA ALA A 147 6.77 4.02 -0.92
C ALA A 147 7.28 4.53 0.45
N VAL A 148 7.99 3.70 1.20
CA VAL A 148 8.60 4.11 2.48
C VAL A 148 9.73 5.14 2.26
N ILE A 149 10.56 4.98 1.21
CA ILE A 149 11.56 5.99 0.83
C ILE A 149 10.89 7.32 0.52
N LEU A 150 9.76 7.32 -0.19
CA LEU A 150 9.03 8.56 -0.49
C LEU A 150 8.61 9.30 0.78
N LEU A 151 8.20 8.60 1.84
CA LEU A 151 7.88 9.22 3.14
C LEU A 151 9.12 9.85 3.79
N VAL A 152 10.22 9.10 3.87
CA VAL A 152 11.46 9.57 4.50
C VAL A 152 12.03 10.79 3.76
N GLU A 153 12.09 10.72 2.44
CA GLU A 153 12.58 11.83 1.62
C GLU A 153 11.60 13.00 1.58
N TRP A 154 10.30 12.76 1.72
CA TRP A 154 9.32 13.83 1.90
C TRP A 154 9.59 14.61 3.18
N ALA A 155 9.76 13.93 4.32
CA ALA A 155 10.06 14.55 5.60
C ALA A 155 11.40 15.30 5.58
N ARG A 156 12.41 14.77 4.89
CA ARG A 156 13.72 15.42 4.75
C ARG A 156 13.69 16.67 3.87
N VAL A 157 13.00 16.62 2.73
CA VAL A 157 13.03 17.69 1.72
C VAL A 157 11.95 18.75 1.95
N HIS A 158 10.72 18.34 2.26
CA HIS A 158 9.57 19.24 2.40
C HIS A 158 9.21 19.51 3.86
N GLY A 159 9.47 18.53 4.73
CA GLY A 159 9.09 18.58 6.12
C GLY A 159 7.73 17.96 6.42
N VAL A 160 7.54 17.64 7.69
CA VAL A 160 6.28 17.12 8.26
C VAL A 160 5.94 17.93 9.50
N TYR A 161 4.69 17.87 9.96
CA TYR A 161 4.25 18.60 11.14
C TYR A 161 4.83 18.01 12.42
N ASP A 162 5.55 18.83 13.18
CA ASP A 162 6.07 18.47 14.50
C ASP A 162 5.17 19.10 15.59
N PRO A 163 4.45 18.27 16.38
CA PRO A 163 3.58 18.77 17.44
C PRO A 163 4.33 19.40 18.62
N ALA A 164 5.61 19.07 18.85
CA ALA A 164 6.40 19.61 19.95
C ALA A 164 6.72 21.10 19.74
N ILE A 165 6.91 21.51 18.48
CA ILE A 165 7.15 22.91 18.12
C ILE A 165 5.94 23.59 17.47
N GLY A 166 4.91 22.83 17.09
CA GLY A 166 3.68 23.34 16.49
C GLY A 166 3.87 23.86 15.06
N ALA A 167 4.81 23.30 14.30
CA ALA A 167 5.16 23.76 12.96
C ALA A 167 5.63 22.63 12.05
N VAL A 168 5.55 22.84 10.73
CA VAL A 168 6.17 21.96 9.75
C VAL A 168 7.68 22.21 9.74
N ARG A 169 8.47 21.15 9.88
CA ARG A 169 9.93 21.22 9.78
C ARG A 169 10.49 20.05 8.98
N GLN A 170 11.65 20.28 8.38
CA GLN A 170 12.46 19.21 7.82
C GLN A 170 12.97 18.31 8.95
N VAL A 171 13.04 17.02 8.66
CA VAL A 171 13.50 15.98 9.59
C VAL A 171 14.67 15.24 8.95
N GLU A 172 15.84 15.30 9.59
CA GLU A 172 16.95 14.42 9.25
C GLU A 172 16.79 13.14 10.09
N TYR A 173 16.76 11.98 9.43
CA TYR A 173 16.52 10.71 10.11
C TYR A 173 17.76 10.22 10.90
N ASP A 174 17.56 9.50 12.02
CA ASP A 174 18.64 8.83 12.74
C ASP A 174 18.71 7.33 12.37
N LEU A 175 19.89 6.86 11.94
CA LEU A 175 20.14 5.43 11.63
C LEU A 175 20.88 4.71 12.75
N ASN A 176 20.57 5.02 14.00
CA ASN A 176 21.03 4.27 15.16
C ASN A 176 20.36 2.89 15.24
N LEU A 177 21.01 1.86 14.67
CA LEU A 177 20.46 0.50 14.64
C LEU A 177 20.21 -0.11 16.03
N ALA A 178 20.94 0.33 17.05
CA ALA A 178 20.73 -0.16 18.42
C ALA A 178 19.42 0.36 18.99
N GLU A 179 19.10 1.62 18.73
CA GLU A 179 17.86 2.28 19.14
C GLU A 179 16.65 1.72 18.40
N ILE A 180 16.74 1.60 17.07
CA ILE A 180 15.72 0.93 16.25
C ILE A 180 15.43 -0.49 16.77
N TRP A 181 16.47 -1.24 17.16
CA TRP A 181 16.30 -2.57 17.73
C TRP A 181 15.63 -2.53 19.11
N ASN A 182 16.01 -1.60 19.98
CA ASN A 182 15.41 -1.44 21.30
C ASN A 182 13.92 -1.08 21.21
N HIS A 183 13.53 -0.34 20.17
CA HIS A 183 12.14 0.04 19.94
C HIS A 183 11.19 -1.10 19.56
N GLN A 184 11.68 -2.34 19.37
CA GLN A 184 10.81 -3.47 19.08
C GLN A 184 9.76 -3.75 20.18
N THR A 185 10.02 -3.35 21.43
CA THR A 185 9.13 -3.58 22.57
C THR A 185 8.38 -2.36 23.06
N ASP A 186 8.85 -1.15 22.72
CA ASP A 186 8.27 0.12 23.18
C ASP A 186 8.00 1.10 22.03
N PHE A 187 7.80 0.61 20.81
CA PHE A 187 7.51 1.41 19.61
C PHE A 187 6.34 2.41 19.74
N LEU A 188 5.47 2.27 20.75
CA LEU A 188 4.40 3.23 21.07
C LEU A 188 4.88 4.44 21.89
N LEU A 189 6.11 4.39 22.42
CA LEU A 189 6.73 5.43 23.24
C LEU A 189 7.69 6.33 22.47
N ILE A 190 7.93 6.05 21.18
CA ILE A 190 8.74 6.92 20.32
C ILE A 190 8.10 8.31 20.30
N ASP A 191 8.85 9.34 20.69
CA ASP A 191 8.34 10.70 20.91
C ASP A 191 9.06 11.79 20.09
N ASP A 192 9.99 11.41 19.21
CA ASP A 192 10.63 12.28 18.23
C ASP A 192 10.44 11.79 16.78
N LEU A 193 10.67 12.68 15.82
CA LEU A 193 10.45 12.40 14.40
C LEU A 193 11.67 11.76 13.73
N GLU A 194 12.86 12.03 14.26
CA GLU A 194 14.15 11.54 13.81
C GLU A 194 14.17 10.00 13.85
N ASP A 195 13.71 9.41 14.95
CA ASP A 195 13.61 7.97 15.17
C ASP A 195 12.48 7.34 14.36
N VAL A 196 11.32 8.02 14.23
CA VAL A 196 10.25 7.56 13.34
C VAL A 196 10.77 7.46 11.91
N MET A 197 11.43 8.50 11.39
CA MET A 197 11.98 8.48 10.03
C MET A 197 13.16 7.50 9.90
N GLY A 198 13.98 7.36 10.93
CA GLY A 198 15.07 6.39 11.04
C GLY A 198 14.61 4.94 10.90
N GLY A 199 13.57 4.57 11.65
CA GLY A 199 12.92 3.27 11.57
C GLY A 199 12.35 3.00 10.17
N HIS A 200 11.72 4.01 9.54
CA HIS A 200 11.22 3.88 8.17
C HIS A 200 12.36 3.73 7.14
N ALA A 201 13.47 4.45 7.30
CA ALA A 201 14.64 4.31 6.44
C ALA A 201 15.23 2.89 6.53
N PHE A 202 15.34 2.33 7.74
CA PHE A 202 15.74 0.94 7.94
C PHE A 202 14.73 -0.06 7.35
N LEU A 203 13.43 0.17 7.54
CA LEU A 203 12.37 -0.66 6.97
C LEU A 203 12.42 -0.68 5.43
N ALA A 204 12.66 0.47 4.79
CA ALA A 204 12.82 0.55 3.35
C ALA A 204 13.98 -0.33 2.85
N PHE A 205 15.12 -0.32 3.55
CA PHE A 205 16.24 -1.20 3.24
C PHE A 205 15.85 -2.68 3.36
N VAL A 206 15.18 -3.07 4.44
CA VAL A 206 14.72 -4.46 4.65
C VAL A 206 13.74 -4.90 3.58
N LEU A 207 12.76 -4.05 3.22
CA LEU A 207 11.76 -4.35 2.19
C LEU A 207 12.40 -4.53 0.80
N ILE A 208 13.32 -3.64 0.41
CA ILE A 208 13.97 -3.71 -0.91
C ILE A 208 14.92 -4.90 -0.99
N THR A 209 15.76 -5.11 0.03
CA THR A 209 16.71 -6.24 0.04
C THR A 209 15.98 -7.57 0.16
N GLY A 210 14.96 -7.67 1.00
CA GLY A 210 14.07 -8.83 1.09
C GLY A 210 13.33 -9.08 -0.23
N GLY A 211 12.82 -8.03 -0.87
CA GLY A 211 12.18 -8.15 -2.17
C GLY A 211 13.12 -8.63 -3.28
N ALA A 212 14.34 -8.09 -3.33
CA ALA A 212 15.38 -8.55 -4.24
C ALA A 212 15.78 -10.01 -3.98
N TRP A 213 15.89 -10.40 -2.71
CA TRP A 213 16.11 -11.79 -2.31
C TRP A 213 14.99 -12.72 -2.79
N HIS A 214 13.72 -12.35 -2.57
CA HIS A 214 12.56 -13.12 -3.01
C HIS A 214 12.45 -13.28 -4.53
N ILE A 215 12.99 -12.33 -5.30
CA ILE A 215 13.08 -12.41 -6.78
C ILE A 215 14.26 -13.27 -7.23
N ALA A 216 15.42 -13.12 -6.58
CA ALA A 216 16.67 -13.75 -7.00
C ALA A 216 16.81 -15.21 -6.55
N THR A 217 16.04 -15.63 -5.53
CA THR A 217 16.12 -16.97 -4.96
C THR A 217 14.90 -17.82 -5.28
N LYS A 218 15.08 -19.14 -5.14
CA LYS A 218 14.06 -20.17 -5.34
C LYS A 218 14.14 -21.19 -4.21
N GLN A 219 13.14 -22.04 -4.09
CA GLN A 219 13.18 -23.14 -3.12
C GLN A 219 14.43 -24.01 -3.33
N VAL A 220 15.22 -24.19 -2.26
CA VAL A 220 16.43 -25.02 -2.32
C VAL A 220 16.04 -26.49 -2.20
N GLY A 221 16.37 -27.30 -3.20
CA GLY A 221 16.06 -28.74 -3.24
C GLY A 221 14.58 -29.05 -3.49
N GLU A 222 14.17 -30.31 -3.31
CA GLU A 222 12.79 -30.73 -3.59
C GLU A 222 11.79 -30.03 -2.66
N TYR A 223 10.66 -29.58 -3.22
CA TYR A 223 9.54 -29.05 -2.46
C TYR A 223 8.77 -30.20 -1.81
N THR A 224 9.07 -30.48 -0.55
CA THR A 224 8.47 -31.59 0.21
C THR A 224 7.29 -31.12 1.06
N LYS A 225 6.53 -32.06 1.64
CA LYS A 225 5.45 -31.73 2.59
C LYS A 225 5.96 -30.92 3.79
N PHE A 226 7.17 -31.19 4.27
CA PHE A 226 7.81 -30.41 5.34
C PHE A 226 8.08 -28.95 4.94
N LYS A 227 8.29 -28.68 3.65
CA LYS A 227 8.46 -27.33 3.13
C LYS A 227 7.13 -26.65 2.77
N GLY A 228 6.00 -27.34 2.94
CA GLY A 228 4.67 -26.79 2.67
C GLY A 228 3.96 -27.37 1.44
N LYS A 229 4.50 -28.39 0.77
CA LYS A 229 3.82 -29.02 -0.38
C LYS A 229 2.43 -29.53 0.03
N GLY A 230 1.41 -29.07 -0.70
CA GLY A 230 0.00 -29.37 -0.42
C GLY A 230 -0.69 -28.42 0.57
N LEU A 231 0.05 -27.51 1.21
CA LEU A 231 -0.49 -26.43 2.05
C LEU A 231 -0.66 -25.11 1.28
N LEU A 232 0.18 -24.89 0.27
CA LEU A 232 0.17 -23.66 -0.53
C LEU A 232 -1.04 -23.65 -1.48
N SER A 233 -2.11 -23.00 -1.05
CA SER A 233 -3.35 -22.79 -1.78
C SER A 233 -3.73 -21.31 -1.79
N ALA A 234 -4.68 -20.92 -2.66
CA ALA A 234 -5.22 -19.56 -2.68
C ALA A 234 -5.74 -19.12 -1.30
N GLU A 235 -6.46 -20.02 -0.61
CA GLU A 235 -7.03 -19.77 0.71
C GLU A 235 -5.96 -19.67 1.81
N ALA A 236 -4.90 -20.48 1.74
CA ALA A 236 -3.80 -20.40 2.72
C ALA A 236 -3.07 -19.07 2.61
N VAL A 237 -2.75 -18.64 1.38
CA VAL A 237 -2.11 -17.33 1.12
C VAL A 237 -3.01 -16.18 1.57
N LEU A 238 -4.31 -16.26 1.27
CA LEU A 238 -5.29 -15.29 1.76
C LEU A 238 -5.35 -15.26 3.29
N SER A 239 -5.36 -16.42 3.95
CA SER A 239 -5.47 -16.52 5.42
C SER A 239 -4.27 -15.91 6.13
N TRP A 240 -3.05 -16.14 5.64
CA TRP A 240 -1.86 -15.47 6.18
C TRP A 240 -1.90 -13.96 5.96
N SER A 241 -2.43 -13.51 4.81
CA SER A 241 -2.57 -12.09 4.52
C SER A 241 -3.63 -11.43 5.42
N LEU A 242 -4.74 -12.13 5.70
CA LEU A 242 -5.77 -11.68 6.64
C LEU A 242 -5.22 -11.57 8.07
N ALA A 243 -4.45 -12.56 8.51
CA ALA A 243 -3.78 -12.52 9.82
C ALA A 243 -2.67 -11.45 9.90
N GLY A 244 -2.08 -11.06 8.76
CA GLY A 244 -1.12 -9.96 8.71
C GLY A 244 -1.76 -8.57 8.77
N ILE A 245 -3.03 -8.44 8.34
CA ILE A 245 -3.78 -7.18 8.39
C ILE A 245 -4.57 -7.03 9.69
N GLY A 246 -5.12 -8.13 10.21
CA GLY A 246 -5.99 -8.15 11.40
C GLY A 246 -5.23 -8.25 12.71
#